data_AF-A0A661UGL9-F1
#
_entry.id   AF-A0A661UGL9-F1
#
_cell.length_a   1.000
_cell.length_b   1.000
_cell.length_c   1.000
_cell.angle_alpha   90.00
_cell.angle_beta   90.00
_cell.angle_gamma   90.00
#
_symmetry.space_group_name_H-M   'P 1'
#
loop_
_entity.id
_entity.type
_entity.pdbx_description
1 polymer ?
#
loop_
_entity_poly.entity_id
_entity_poly.type
_entity_poly.pdbx_seq_one_letter_code
_entity_poly.pdbx_strand_id
1 'polypeptide(L)'
;MKNCVWSIMIIWEHTKTRFLLENGIHLASSQSQKGGNMKKIGFVLILFSILNLSVFAAKYDFLPMQINQPDGSQLNCFASGDEFFNFLHDKNGYTIIQSQIDGFYYYAKKDGEKIVPSRYQAGKINPATVDLEPWTVISEEQY
;
A
#
# COMPACT_ATOMS: atom_id res chain seq x y z
N MET A 1 50.39 -16.11 85.20
CA MET A 1 49.65 -14.86 84.91
C MET A 1 49.44 -14.83 83.41
N LYS A 2 48.25 -15.04 82.83
CA LYS A 2 47.00 -14.30 83.04
C LYS A 2 45.81 -15.24 82.77
N ASN A 3 44.98 -15.39 83.81
CA ASN A 3 43.59 -15.82 83.71
C ASN A 3 42.75 -14.62 83.21
N CYS A 4 41.46 -14.84 82.94
CA CYS A 4 40.48 -13.91 82.36
C CYS A 4 40.60 -13.71 80.84
N VAL A 5 40.01 -14.61 80.04
CA VAL A 5 39.01 -14.27 78.99
C VAL A 5 38.29 -15.57 78.56
N TRP A 6 37.58 -16.26 79.47
CA TRP A 6 36.95 -17.56 79.12
C TRP A 6 35.45 -17.66 79.44
N SER A 7 34.69 -16.55 79.41
CA SER A 7 33.23 -16.64 79.59
C SER A 7 32.36 -15.61 78.89
N ILE A 8 32.89 -14.56 78.27
CA ILE A 8 32.03 -13.54 77.63
C ILE A 8 31.87 -13.74 76.11
N MET A 9 32.74 -14.55 75.49
CA MET A 9 32.75 -14.71 74.02
C MET A 9 31.75 -15.73 73.46
N ILE A 10 31.04 -16.50 74.31
CA ILE A 10 30.08 -17.53 73.85
C ILE A 10 28.64 -16.98 73.74
N ILE A 11 28.30 -15.87 74.41
CA ILE A 11 26.92 -15.33 74.40
C ILE A 11 26.67 -14.37 73.21
N TRP A 12 27.72 -13.86 72.54
CA TRP A 12 27.57 -12.91 71.44
C TRP A 12 27.43 -13.54 70.05
N GLU A 13 27.72 -14.84 69.88
CA GLU A 13 27.69 -15.50 68.57
C GLU A 13 26.31 -16.07 68.19
N HIS A 14 25.44 -16.33 69.17
CA HIS A 14 24.14 -16.97 68.92
C HIS A 14 22.98 -16.00 68.60
N THR A 15 23.12 -14.70 68.85
CA THR A 15 22.07 -13.71 68.54
C THR A 15 22.22 -13.09 67.15
N LYS A 16 23.43 -13.09 66.57
CA LYS A 16 23.67 -12.56 65.22
C LYS A 16 23.19 -13.51 64.11
N THR A 17 23.14 -14.81 64.38
CA THR A 17 22.71 -15.84 63.40
C THR A 17 21.20 -15.92 63.24
N ARG A 18 20.38 -15.53 64.23
CA ARG A 18 18.91 -15.49 64.06
C ARG A 18 18.40 -14.25 63.34
N PHE A 19 19.08 -13.10 63.44
CA PHE A 19 18.62 -11.86 62.78
C PHE A 19 18.84 -11.85 61.25
N LEU A 20 19.79 -12.65 60.76
CA LEU A 20 20.11 -12.75 59.33
C LEU A 20 19.34 -13.84 58.58
N LEU A 21 18.65 -14.75 59.28
CA LEU A 21 17.87 -15.82 58.64
C LEU A 21 16.41 -15.42 58.34
N GLU A 22 15.80 -14.51 59.12
CA GLU A 22 14.40 -14.13 58.92
C GLU A 22 14.21 -12.97 57.93
N ASN A 23 15.21 -12.09 57.77
CA ASN A 23 15.12 -10.94 56.86
C ASN A 23 15.79 -11.16 55.48
N GLY A 24 16.50 -12.27 55.29
CA GLY A 24 17.21 -12.58 54.05
C GLY A 24 16.32 -13.18 52.94
N ILE A 25 15.11 -13.63 53.26
CA ILE A 25 14.27 -14.41 52.33
C ILE A 25 13.37 -13.53 51.46
N HIS A 26 13.13 -12.26 51.83
CA HIS A 26 12.19 -11.39 51.11
C HIS A 26 12.79 -10.43 50.06
N LEU A 27 14.11 -10.41 49.86
CA LEU A 27 14.76 -9.45 48.95
C LEU A 27 15.39 -10.04 47.68
N ALA A 28 15.10 -11.30 47.36
CA ALA A 28 15.68 -11.96 46.18
C ALA A 28 14.64 -12.73 45.36
N SER A 29 13.62 -12.05 44.82
CA SER A 29 12.80 -12.66 43.76
C SER A 29 12.07 -11.70 42.81
N SER A 30 12.36 -10.40 42.84
CA SER A 30 11.79 -9.44 41.87
C SER A 30 12.88 -8.87 40.95
N GLN A 31 13.64 -9.74 40.29
CA GLN A 31 14.49 -9.32 39.17
C GLN A 31 13.94 -9.95 37.87
N SER A 32 13.29 -9.08 37.09
CA SER A 32 13.31 -9.05 35.62
C SER A 32 12.98 -10.35 34.88
N GLN A 33 11.69 -10.65 34.75
CA GLN A 33 11.15 -11.43 33.62
C GLN A 33 10.73 -10.47 32.48
N LYS A 34 11.66 -9.71 31.90
CA LYS A 34 11.37 -8.83 30.73
C LYS A 34 12.15 -9.19 29.44
N GLY A 35 12.93 -10.27 29.45
CA GLY A 35 13.85 -10.61 28.35
C GLY A 35 13.25 -11.41 27.17
N GLY A 36 12.11 -12.06 27.34
CA GLY A 36 11.54 -12.96 26.31
C GLY A 36 10.67 -12.28 25.25
N ASN A 37 10.00 -11.18 25.62
CA ASN A 37 9.04 -10.49 24.75
C ASN A 37 9.67 -9.37 23.93
N MET A 38 10.81 -8.78 24.33
CA MET A 38 11.43 -7.67 23.61
C MET A 38 11.94 -8.08 22.22
N LYS A 39 12.44 -9.32 22.08
CA LYS A 39 12.86 -9.88 20.79
C LYS A 39 11.67 -10.14 19.87
N LYS A 40 10.56 -10.61 20.43
CA LYS A 40 9.29 -10.85 19.71
C LYS A 40 8.64 -9.53 19.29
N ILE A 41 8.63 -8.53 20.17
CA ILE A 41 8.15 -7.17 19.88
C ILE A 41 9.02 -6.54 18.80
N GLY A 42 10.36 -6.64 18.90
CA GLY A 42 11.26 -6.18 17.86
C GLY A 42 11.00 -6.87 16.51
N PHE A 43 10.77 -8.19 16.52
CA PHE A 43 10.42 -8.95 15.32
C PHE A 43 9.07 -8.50 14.71
N VAL A 44 8.06 -8.27 15.54
CA VAL A 44 6.74 -7.75 15.10
C VAL A 44 6.87 -6.34 14.51
N LEU A 45 7.69 -5.47 15.10
CA LEU A 45 7.93 -4.12 14.59
C LEU A 45 8.69 -4.13 13.27
N ILE A 46 9.68 -5.02 13.13
CA ILE A 46 10.40 -5.22 11.87
C ILE A 46 9.44 -5.74 10.78
N LEU A 47 8.59 -6.71 11.11
CA LEU A 47 7.59 -7.24 10.18
C LEU A 47 6.57 -6.16 9.76
N PHE A 48 6.12 -5.31 10.69
CA PHE A 48 5.22 -4.20 10.40
C PHE A 48 5.86 -3.13 9.50
N SER A 49 7.14 -2.82 9.70
CA SER A 49 7.88 -1.90 8.81
C SER A 49 8.04 -2.45 7.39
N ILE A 50 8.21 -3.77 7.21
CA ILE A 50 8.33 -4.39 5.88
C ILE A 50 6.98 -4.41 5.14
N LEU A 51 5.85 -4.41 5.85
CA LEU A 51 4.51 -4.38 5.24
C LEU A 51 4.13 -3.01 4.64
N ASN A 52 4.90 -1.96 4.92
CA ASN A 52 4.67 -0.61 4.39
C ASN A 52 5.47 -0.33 3.09
N LEU A 53 5.86 -1.36 2.36
CA LEU A 53 6.46 -1.16 1.04
C LEU A 53 5.42 -0.50 0.11
N SER A 54 5.69 0.75 -0.27
CA SER A 54 4.85 1.51 -1.19
C SER A 54 4.67 0.75 -2.49
N VAL A 55 3.42 0.42 -2.83
CA VAL A 55 3.07 -0.09 -4.15
C VAL A 55 3.06 1.11 -5.09
N PHE A 56 3.89 1.07 -6.14
CA PHE A 56 3.87 2.09 -7.18
C PHE A 56 2.72 1.77 -8.14
N ALA A 57 1.87 2.76 -8.42
CA ALA A 57 0.88 2.69 -9.48
C ALA A 57 1.60 2.46 -10.82
N ALA A 58 1.16 1.46 -11.57
CA ALA A 58 1.77 1.09 -12.84
C ALA A 58 1.00 1.79 -13.97
N LYS A 59 1.29 3.08 -14.16
CA LYS A 59 0.75 3.82 -15.31
C LYS A 59 1.30 3.24 -16.61
N TYR A 60 0.41 3.01 -17.57
CA TYR A 60 0.76 2.61 -18.93
C TYR A 60 0.29 3.67 -19.91
N ASP A 61 1.17 4.00 -20.85
CA ASP A 61 0.88 4.95 -21.92
C ASP A 61 1.12 4.26 -23.27
N PHE A 62 0.21 4.47 -24.21
CA PHE A 62 0.30 3.98 -25.59
C PHE A 62 0.52 2.46 -25.72
N LEU A 63 -0.19 1.65 -24.94
CA LEU A 63 -0.19 0.20 -25.14
C LEU A 63 -0.92 -0.13 -26.45
N PRO A 64 -0.27 -0.74 -27.48
CA PRO A 64 -0.93 -1.01 -28.75
C PRO A 64 -2.07 -2.02 -28.60
N MET A 65 -3.22 -1.69 -29.19
CA MET A 65 -4.43 -2.49 -29.16
C MET A 65 -4.99 -2.67 -30.57
N GLN A 66 -5.65 -3.79 -30.80
CA GLN A 66 -6.46 -4.02 -31.98
C GLN A 66 -7.86 -4.44 -31.54
N ILE A 67 -8.87 -3.71 -31.98
CA ILE A 67 -10.28 -4.00 -31.65
C ILE A 67 -11.06 -4.32 -32.91
N ASN A 68 -12.00 -5.25 -32.80
CA ASN A 68 -12.92 -5.60 -33.89
C ASN A 68 -14.17 -4.72 -33.80
N GLN A 69 -14.57 -4.15 -34.93
CA GLN A 69 -15.83 -3.44 -35.07
C GLN A 69 -16.97 -4.42 -35.36
N PRO A 70 -18.25 -4.04 -35.14
CA PRO A 70 -19.40 -4.90 -35.43
C PRO A 70 -19.49 -5.39 -36.88
N ASP A 71 -18.95 -4.64 -37.84
CA ASP A 71 -18.86 -5.04 -39.26
C ASP A 71 -17.72 -6.02 -39.57
N GLY A 72 -16.95 -6.42 -38.55
CA GLY A 72 -15.78 -7.31 -38.68
C GLY A 72 -14.49 -6.58 -39.09
N SER A 73 -14.54 -5.28 -39.37
CA SER A 73 -13.32 -4.51 -39.62
C SER A 73 -12.48 -4.36 -38.36
N GLN A 74 -11.17 -4.20 -38.52
CA GLN A 74 -10.23 -4.01 -37.41
C GLN A 74 -9.84 -2.55 -37.27
N LEU A 75 -9.75 -2.08 -36.03
CA LEU A 75 -9.21 -0.77 -35.67
C LEU A 75 -7.97 -0.94 -34.80
N ASN A 76 -6.85 -0.40 -35.25
CA ASN A 76 -5.63 -0.30 -34.46
C ASN A 76 -5.68 1.00 -33.64
N CYS A 77 -5.51 0.89 -32.34
CA CYS A 77 -5.54 2.00 -31.39
C CYS A 77 -4.55 1.76 -30.25
N PHE A 78 -4.63 2.58 -29.22
CA PHE A 78 -3.82 2.48 -28.02
C PHE A 78 -4.69 2.52 -26.79
N ALA A 79 -4.28 1.83 -25.73
CA ALA A 79 -4.80 2.00 -24.38
C ALA A 79 -3.77 2.77 -23.53
N SER A 80 -4.25 3.76 -22.79
CA SER A 80 -3.46 4.45 -21.75
C SER A 80 -4.27 4.54 -20.46
N GLY A 81 -3.59 4.70 -19.33
CA GLY A 81 -4.22 4.78 -18.03
C GLY A 81 -3.42 4.12 -16.92
N ASP A 82 -4.11 3.82 -15.83
CA ASP A 82 -3.60 3.13 -14.65
C ASP A 82 -4.60 2.05 -14.17
N GLU A 83 -4.42 1.56 -12.95
CA GLU A 83 -5.31 0.57 -12.34
C GLU A 83 -6.74 1.06 -12.06
N PHE A 84 -6.96 2.37 -12.04
CA PHE A 84 -8.27 2.97 -11.74
C PHE A 84 -9.02 3.35 -13.02
N PHE A 85 -8.31 3.87 -14.02
CA PHE A 85 -8.91 4.32 -15.26
C PHE A 85 -8.05 4.00 -16.47
N ASN A 86 -8.67 3.44 -17.50
CA ASN A 86 -8.08 3.30 -18.82
C ASN A 86 -9.01 3.82 -19.90
N PHE A 87 -8.42 4.25 -21.01
CA PHE A 87 -9.16 4.73 -22.16
C PHE A 87 -8.45 4.34 -23.45
N LEU A 88 -9.24 4.14 -24.50
CA LEU A 88 -8.74 3.92 -25.85
C LEU A 88 -8.54 5.25 -26.55
N HIS A 89 -7.49 5.36 -27.36
CA HIS A 89 -7.24 6.53 -28.18
C HIS A 89 -6.41 6.19 -29.43
N ASP A 90 -6.40 7.09 -30.40
CA ASP A 90 -5.48 6.98 -31.54
C ASP A 90 -4.06 7.48 -31.19
N LYS A 91 -3.14 7.41 -32.16
CA LYS A 91 -1.75 7.86 -31.99
C LYS A 91 -1.59 9.34 -31.60
N ASN A 92 -2.62 10.16 -31.81
CA ASN A 92 -2.60 11.59 -31.53
C ASN A 92 -3.38 11.93 -30.24
N GLY A 93 -3.87 10.93 -29.51
CA GLY A 93 -4.59 11.13 -28.25
C GLY A 93 -6.09 11.36 -28.42
N TYR A 94 -6.67 11.18 -29.61
CA TYR A 94 -8.13 11.29 -29.75
C TYR A 94 -8.80 10.06 -29.15
N THR A 95 -9.55 10.27 -28.07
CA THR A 95 -10.24 9.21 -27.32
C THR A 95 -11.26 8.48 -28.19
N ILE A 96 -11.35 7.18 -28.01
CA ILE A 96 -12.23 6.26 -28.74
C ILE A 96 -13.16 5.59 -27.72
N ILE A 97 -14.47 5.67 -27.96
CA ILE A 97 -15.50 5.10 -27.08
C ILE A 97 -16.46 4.24 -27.90
N GLN A 98 -16.92 3.13 -27.32
CA GLN A 98 -17.93 2.30 -27.94
C GLN A 98 -19.32 2.92 -27.76
N SER A 99 -20.08 3.01 -28.84
CA SER A 99 -21.48 3.39 -28.81
C SER A 99 -22.31 2.24 -28.27
N GLN A 100 -23.16 2.54 -27.28
CA GLN A 100 -24.13 1.57 -26.73
C GLN A 100 -25.33 1.34 -27.65
N ILE A 101 -25.48 2.13 -28.72
CA ILE A 101 -26.62 2.07 -29.64
C ILE A 101 -26.42 0.99 -30.70
N ASP A 102 -25.22 0.95 -31.30
CA ASP A 102 -24.90 0.10 -32.46
C ASP A 102 -23.61 -0.72 -32.26
N GLY A 103 -22.90 -0.55 -31.15
CA GLY A 103 -21.68 -1.28 -30.81
C GLY A 103 -20.43 -0.82 -31.56
N PHE A 104 -20.54 0.18 -32.46
CA PHE A 104 -19.39 0.71 -33.18
C PHE A 104 -18.53 1.62 -32.29
N TYR A 105 -17.25 1.76 -32.65
CA TYR A 105 -16.32 2.64 -31.95
C TYR A 105 -16.24 4.00 -32.65
N TYR A 106 -16.42 5.06 -31.87
CA TYR A 106 -16.43 6.44 -32.34
C TYR A 106 -15.37 7.25 -31.60
N TYR A 107 -14.88 8.31 -32.24
CA TYR A 107 -14.14 9.32 -31.50
C TYR A 107 -15.05 10.00 -30.49
N ALA A 108 -14.54 10.22 -29.28
CA ALA A 108 -15.30 10.81 -28.20
C ALA A 108 -15.35 12.35 -28.33
N LYS A 109 -16.40 12.94 -27.77
CA LYS A 109 -16.55 14.38 -27.60
C LYS A 109 -17.07 14.68 -26.19
N LYS A 110 -16.87 15.91 -25.73
CA LYS A 110 -17.52 16.42 -24.51
C LYS A 110 -18.96 16.82 -24.82
N ASP A 111 -19.87 16.46 -23.92
CA ASP A 111 -21.24 16.94 -23.86
C ASP A 111 -21.52 17.38 -22.41
N GLY A 112 -21.22 18.65 -22.13
CA GLY A 112 -21.09 19.15 -20.76
C GLY A 112 -19.93 18.45 -20.03
N GLU A 113 -20.24 17.85 -18.88
CA GLU A 113 -19.28 17.09 -18.07
C GLU A 113 -19.15 15.62 -18.49
N LYS A 114 -19.91 15.19 -19.49
CA LYS A 114 -19.91 13.79 -19.95
C LYS A 114 -19.06 13.62 -21.18
N ILE A 115 -18.42 12.46 -21.28
CA ILE A 115 -17.76 12.00 -22.50
C ILE A 115 -18.72 11.07 -23.24
N VAL A 116 -19.05 11.43 -24.48
CA VAL A 116 -20.02 10.69 -25.31
C VAL A 116 -19.43 10.39 -26.69
N PRO A 117 -19.90 9.34 -27.40
CA PRO A 117 -19.52 9.11 -28.79
C PRO A 117 -19.92 10.30 -29.66
N SER A 118 -19.02 10.73 -30.54
CA SER A 118 -19.34 11.65 -31.62
C SER A 118 -19.99 10.91 -32.80
N ARG A 119 -20.30 11.64 -33.86
CA ARG A 119 -20.77 11.05 -35.14
C ARG A 119 -19.65 10.43 -35.98
N TYR A 120 -18.40 10.58 -35.57
CA TYR A 120 -17.23 10.19 -36.38
C TYR A 120 -16.71 8.83 -35.93
N GLN A 121 -16.95 7.82 -36.76
CA GLN A 121 -16.48 6.46 -36.51
C GLN A 121 -14.94 6.42 -36.55
N ALA A 122 -14.35 5.77 -35.55
CA ALA A 122 -12.91 5.70 -35.42
C ALA A 122 -12.28 4.92 -36.58
N GLY A 123 -11.19 5.45 -37.13
CA GLY A 123 -10.49 4.88 -38.29
C GLY A 123 -11.08 5.21 -39.67
N LYS A 124 -12.19 5.95 -39.75
CA LYS A 124 -12.79 6.36 -41.04
C LYS A 124 -12.40 7.78 -41.48
N ILE A 125 -12.02 8.65 -40.54
CA ILE A 125 -11.70 10.06 -40.78
C ILE A 125 -10.48 10.48 -39.95
N ASN A 126 -9.84 11.59 -40.32
CA ASN A 126 -8.83 12.23 -39.50
C ASN A 126 -9.50 13.13 -38.45
N PRO A 127 -9.45 12.82 -37.14
CA PRO A 127 -10.15 13.59 -36.13
C PRO A 127 -9.59 15.01 -35.97
N ALA A 128 -8.35 15.28 -36.38
CA ALA A 128 -7.76 16.61 -36.36
C ALA A 128 -8.35 17.58 -37.40
N THR A 129 -9.11 17.08 -38.37
CA THR A 129 -9.77 17.92 -39.39
C THR A 129 -11.22 18.26 -39.03
N VAL A 130 -11.67 17.84 -37.85
CA VAL A 130 -13.02 18.10 -37.33
C VAL A 130 -12.90 18.73 -35.94
N ASP A 131 -14.00 19.27 -35.44
CA ASP A 131 -14.07 19.92 -34.12
C ASP A 131 -14.10 18.89 -32.99
N LEU A 132 -12.98 18.19 -32.82
CA LEU A 132 -12.71 17.25 -31.74
C LEU A 132 -11.42 17.65 -31.04
N GLU A 133 -11.38 17.44 -29.73
CA GLU A 133 -10.22 17.73 -28.91
C GLU A 133 -9.50 16.43 -28.52
N PRO A 134 -8.17 16.35 -28.69
CA PRO A 134 -7.39 15.24 -28.17
C PRO A 134 -7.44 15.24 -26.62
N TRP A 135 -7.17 14.08 -26.02
CA TRP A 135 -7.17 13.87 -24.57
C TRP A 135 -8.51 14.19 -23.91
N THR A 136 -9.60 13.98 -24.65
CA THR A 136 -10.97 14.07 -24.14
C THR A 136 -11.26 12.84 -23.28
N VAL A 137 -10.95 12.93 -21.98
CA VAL A 137 -11.20 11.90 -20.97
C VAL A 137 -11.98 12.49 -19.79
N ILE A 138 -12.55 11.62 -18.95
CA ILE A 138 -13.21 12.05 -17.70
C ILE A 138 -12.16 12.60 -16.72
N SER A 139 -12.56 13.48 -15.81
CA SER A 139 -11.69 14.00 -14.77
C SER A 139 -11.48 12.97 -13.65
N GLU A 140 -10.40 13.11 -12.87
CA GLU A 140 -10.11 12.22 -11.75
C GLU A 140 -11.22 12.19 -10.68
N GLU A 141 -11.99 13.29 -10.57
CA GLU A 141 -13.14 13.39 -9.66
C GLU A 141 -14.32 12.49 -10.07
N GLN A 142 -14.33 12.01 -11.32
CA GLN A 142 -15.38 11.15 -11.88
C GLN A 142 -15.00 9.67 -11.88
N TYR A 143 -13.82 9.30 -11.39
CA TYR A 143 -13.43 7.91 -11.10
C TYR A 143 -14.19 7.37 -9.89
#